data_AF-A0A5D0MJV9-F1
#
_entry.id   AF-A0A5D0MJV9-F1
#
_cell.length_a   1.000
_cell.length_b   1.000
_cell.length_c   1.000
_cell.angle_alpha   90.00
_cell.angle_beta   90.00
_cell.angle_gamma   90.00
#
_symmetry.space_group_name_H-M   'P 1'
#
loop_
_entity.id
_entity.type
_entity.pdbx_description
1 polymer ?
#
loop_
_entity_poly.entity_id
_entity_poly.type
_entity_poly.pdbx_seq_one_letter_code
_entity_poly.pdbx_strand_id
1 'polypeptide(L)'
;MQNVKKINQVTYSKIFFYFFICFAVSVSILFFSLSFGGKFINPFEFFSSDSAVFMSLRLPRVLADFMVGAGLSIVGCSFQTFFRNPLADPFILGIAGAAAVGVAFSLFLGVS
;
A
#
# COMPACT_ATOMS: atom_id res chain seq x y z
N MET A 1 -27.70 31.20 1.79
CA MET A 1 -27.23 30.15 0.86
C MET A 1 -25.80 30.34 0.35
N GLN A 2 -25.28 31.57 0.15
CA GLN A 2 -23.90 31.77 -0.33
C GLN A 2 -22.79 31.34 0.65
N ASN A 3 -23.02 31.44 1.97
CA ASN A 3 -22.05 31.00 2.98
C ASN A 3 -21.82 29.47 2.97
N VAL A 4 -22.85 28.66 2.72
CA VAL A 4 -22.73 27.18 2.68
C VAL A 4 -21.92 26.72 1.47
N LYS A 5 -22.09 27.36 0.30
CA LYS A 5 -21.28 27.06 -0.90
C LYS A 5 -19.81 27.42 -0.68
N LYS A 6 -19.52 28.54 0.00
CA LYS A 6 -18.16 28.99 0.31
C LYS A 6 -17.45 28.05 1.31
N ILE A 7 -18.17 27.55 2.32
CA ILE A 7 -17.65 26.56 3.29
C ILE A 7 -17.29 25.26 2.58
N ASN A 8 -18.18 24.72 1.74
CA ASN A 8 -17.89 23.49 0.99
C ASN A 8 -16.69 23.66 0.04
N GLN A 9 -16.59 24.79 -0.67
CA GLN A 9 -15.47 25.07 -1.57
C GLN A 9 -14.11 25.10 -0.85
N VAL A 10 -14.04 25.71 0.34
CA VAL A 10 -12.81 25.73 1.16
C VAL A 10 -12.47 24.33 1.71
N THR A 11 -13.46 23.55 2.11
CA THR A 11 -13.27 22.17 2.59
C THR A 11 -12.74 21.25 1.49
N TYR A 12 -13.31 21.30 0.28
CA TYR A 12 -12.80 20.52 -0.86
C TYR A 12 -11.37 20.91 -1.25
N SER A 13 -11.04 22.20 -1.21
CA SER A 13 -9.68 22.67 -1.49
C SER A 13 -8.65 22.12 -0.50
N LYS A 14 -9.01 21.98 0.79
CA LYS A 14 -8.14 21.40 1.82
C LYS A 14 -7.99 19.89 1.66
N ILE A 15 -9.09 19.17 1.40
CA ILE A 15 -9.08 17.71 1.17
C ILE A 15 -8.19 17.38 -0.03
N PHE A 16 -8.34 18.12 -1.13
CA PHE A 16 -7.51 17.94 -2.33
C PHE A 16 -6.02 18.18 -2.03
N PHE A 17 -5.70 19.19 -1.23
CA PHE A 17 -4.33 19.48 -0.81
C PHE A 17 -3.72 18.37 0.07
N TYR A 18 -4.46 17.86 1.06
CA TYR A 18 -4.01 16.74 1.90
C TYR A 18 -3.81 15.45 1.09
N PHE A 19 -4.71 15.17 0.14
CA PHE A 19 -4.57 14.04 -0.76
C PHE A 19 -3.28 14.14 -1.57
N PHE A 20 -3.00 15.31 -2.14
CA PHE A 20 -1.77 15.54 -2.91
C PHE A 20 -0.51 15.36 -2.06
N ILE A 21 -0.52 15.85 -0.82
CA ILE A 21 0.58 15.63 0.14
C ILE A 21 0.78 14.13 0.43
N CYS A 22 -0.27 13.40 0.79
CA CYS A 22 -0.16 11.97 1.08
C CYS A 22 0.34 11.17 -0.12
N PHE A 23 -0.11 11.53 -1.32
CA PHE A 23 0.38 10.92 -2.56
C PHE A 23 1.86 11.23 -2.82
N ALA A 24 2.30 12.48 -2.62
CA ALA A 24 3.71 12.83 -2.76
C ALA A 24 4.60 12.10 -1.73
N VAL A 25 4.13 11.96 -0.49
CA VAL A 25 4.82 11.24 0.57
C VAL A 25 4.93 9.74 0.24
N SER A 26 3.85 9.09 -0.20
CA SER A 26 3.89 7.67 -0.55
C SER A 26 4.85 7.38 -1.70
N VAL A 27 4.84 8.22 -2.74
CA VAL A 27 5.78 8.12 -3.86
C VAL A 27 7.22 8.29 -3.39
N SER A 28 7.48 9.27 -2.52
CA SER A 28 8.84 9.51 -1.97
C SER A 28 9.36 8.31 -1.18
N ILE A 29 8.50 7.68 -0.38
CA ILE A 29 8.86 6.47 0.39
C ILE A 29 9.19 5.30 -0.54
N LEU A 30 8.46 5.13 -1.64
CA LEU A 30 8.76 4.08 -2.62
C LEU A 30 10.16 4.29 -3.21
N PHE A 31 10.49 5.48 -3.70
CA PHE A 31 11.83 5.78 -4.24
C PHE A 31 12.95 5.55 -3.21
N PHE A 32 12.72 5.92 -1.95
CA PHE A 32 13.66 5.66 -0.87
C PHE A 32 13.81 4.16 -0.61
N SER A 33 12.71 3.40 -0.60
CA SER A 33 12.70 1.95 -0.41
C SER A 33 13.55 1.20 -1.45
N LEU A 34 13.58 1.66 -2.71
CA LEU A 34 14.45 1.06 -3.74
C LEU A 34 15.96 1.25 -3.44
N SER A 35 16.33 2.34 -2.77
CA SER A 35 17.74 2.68 -2.47
C SER A 35 18.28 1.85 -1.29
N PHE A 36 17.43 1.51 -0.32
CA PHE A 36 17.78 0.75 0.88
C PHE A 36 17.67 -0.76 0.66
N GLY A 37 18.62 -1.53 1.21
CA GLY A 37 18.66 -2.99 1.09
C GLY A 37 19.97 -3.57 1.64
N GLY A 38 20.29 -4.83 1.31
CA GLY A 38 21.52 -5.49 1.77
C GLY A 38 22.84 -4.77 1.40
N LYS A 39 22.78 -3.86 0.43
CA LYS A 39 23.83 -2.89 0.09
C LYS A 39 23.13 -1.57 -0.23
N PHE A 40 23.64 -0.44 0.25
CA PHE A 40 23.11 0.86 -0.19
C PHE A 40 23.50 1.09 -1.65
N ILE A 41 22.51 1.39 -2.51
CA ILE A 41 22.75 1.66 -3.93
C ILE A 41 22.35 3.11 -4.19
N ASN A 42 23.30 3.90 -4.72
CA ASN A 42 23.01 5.26 -5.14
C ASN A 42 21.98 5.23 -6.28
N PRO A 43 21.01 6.18 -6.32
CA PRO A 43 20.01 6.22 -7.38
C PRO A 43 20.56 6.28 -8.81
N PHE A 44 21.79 6.80 -8.96
CA PHE A 44 22.50 6.86 -10.24
C PHE A 44 23.17 5.54 -10.66
N GLU A 45 23.32 4.59 -9.74
CA GLU A 45 23.97 3.30 -9.96
C GLU A 45 22.97 2.14 -10.18
N PHE A 46 21.66 2.41 -10.18
CA PHE A 46 20.62 1.38 -10.36
C PHE A 46 20.77 0.57 -11.66
N PHE A 47 21.36 1.16 -12.70
CA PHE A 47 21.56 0.52 -14.01
C PHE A 47 22.96 -0.12 -14.18
N SER A 48 23.87 0.04 -13.22
CA SER A 48 25.21 -0.55 -13.24
C SER A 48 25.16 -2.05 -12.86
N SER A 49 26.29 -2.78 -12.94
CA SER A 49 26.40 -4.26 -12.83
C SER A 49 25.70 -4.96 -11.65
N ASP A 50 25.20 -4.25 -10.63
CA ASP A 50 24.29 -4.75 -9.58
C ASP A 50 22.79 -4.81 -10.01
N SER A 51 22.50 -4.50 -11.28
CA SER A 51 21.14 -4.41 -11.85
C SER A 51 20.34 -5.70 -11.74
N ALA A 52 20.99 -6.87 -11.72
CA ALA A 52 20.30 -8.16 -11.57
C ALA A 52 19.61 -8.29 -10.19
N VAL A 53 20.25 -7.86 -9.11
CA VAL A 53 19.64 -7.88 -7.77
C VAL A 53 18.53 -6.82 -7.67
N PHE A 54 18.76 -5.66 -8.27
CA PHE A 54 17.76 -4.60 -8.33
C PHE A 54 16.49 -5.06 -9.06
N MET A 55 16.64 -5.59 -10.27
CA MET A 55 15.51 -6.02 -11.11
C MET A 55 14.83 -7.30 -10.62
N SER A 56 15.57 -8.28 -10.11
CA SER A 56 15.00 -9.57 -9.72
C SER A 56 14.50 -9.61 -8.28
N LEU A 57 14.96 -8.70 -7.40
CA LEU A 57 14.63 -8.75 -5.98
C LEU A 57 13.94 -7.47 -5.49
N ARG A 58 14.56 -6.30 -5.70
CA ARG A 58 14.06 -5.04 -5.09
C ARG A 58 12.83 -4.52 -5.77
N LEU A 59 12.87 -4.41 -7.09
CA LEU A 59 11.75 -3.90 -7.88
C LEU A 59 10.47 -4.73 -7.67
N PRO A 60 10.46 -6.08 -7.81
CA PRO A 60 9.26 -6.86 -7.59
C PRO A 60 8.76 -6.79 -6.15
N ARG A 61 9.66 -6.69 -5.16
CA ARG A 61 9.27 -6.55 -3.75
C ARG A 61 8.56 -5.23 -3.47
N VAL A 62 9.11 -4.09 -3.90
CA VAL A 62 8.48 -2.78 -3.67
C VAL A 62 7.13 -2.69 -4.38
N LEU A 63 7.02 -3.27 -5.59
CA LEU A 63 5.75 -3.36 -6.30
C LEU A 63 4.74 -4.23 -5.54
N ALA A 64 5.15 -5.39 -5.03
CA ALA A 64 4.29 -6.24 -4.23
C ALA A 64 3.82 -5.52 -2.95
N ASP A 65 4.72 -4.85 -2.23
CA ASP A 65 4.41 -4.09 -1.01
C ASP A 65 3.37 -2.98 -1.29
N PHE A 66 3.54 -2.26 -2.41
CA PHE A 66 2.57 -1.24 -2.85
C PHE A 66 1.20 -1.83 -3.18
N MET A 67 1.17 -2.94 -3.93
CA MET A 67 -0.08 -3.62 -4.29
C MET A 67 -0.81 -4.18 -3.07
N VAL A 68 -0.08 -4.80 -2.13
CA VAL A 68 -0.64 -5.33 -0.89
C VAL A 68 -1.22 -4.18 -0.05
N GLY A 69 -0.49 -3.08 0.12
CA GLY A 69 -0.98 -1.91 0.87
C GLY A 69 -2.22 -1.27 0.25
N ALA A 70 -2.27 -1.15 -1.08
CA ALA A 70 -3.44 -0.65 -1.80
C ALA A 70 -4.64 -1.58 -1.62
N GLY A 71 -4.44 -2.89 -1.77
CA GLY A 71 -5.49 -3.90 -1.55
C GLY A 71 -6.04 -3.85 -0.13
N LEU A 72 -5.17 -3.77 0.88
CA LEU A 72 -5.57 -3.70 2.28
C LEU A 72 -6.38 -2.44 2.60
N SER A 73 -6.00 -1.31 2.00
CA SER A 73 -6.73 -0.04 2.13
C SER A 73 -8.15 -0.12 1.54
N ILE A 74 -8.30 -0.75 0.37
CA ILE A 74 -9.60 -0.97 -0.29
C ILE A 74 -10.48 -1.88 0.54
N VAL A 75 -9.93 -3.01 1.03
CA VAL A 75 -10.66 -3.95 1.88
C VAL A 75 -11.10 -3.26 3.18
N GLY A 76 -10.21 -2.54 3.87
CA GLY A 76 -10.56 -1.80 5.10
C GLY A 76 -11.72 -0.83 4.89
N CYS A 77 -11.66 0.00 3.84
CA CYS A 77 -12.72 0.95 3.50
C CYS A 77 -14.07 0.25 3.19
N SER A 78 -14.00 -0.87 2.46
CA SER A 78 -15.18 -1.66 2.10
C SER A 78 -15.85 -2.27 3.34
N PHE A 79 -15.06 -2.82 4.25
CA PHE A 79 -15.53 -3.43 5.49
C PHE A 79 -16.12 -2.39 6.45
N GLN A 80 -15.43 -1.26 6.63
CA GLN A 80 -15.94 -0.15 7.43
C GLN A 80 -17.30 0.34 6.91
N THR A 81 -17.47 0.38 5.58
CA THR A 81 -18.74 0.77 4.93
C THR A 81 -19.83 -0.28 5.09
N PHE A 82 -19.49 -1.56 4.88
CA PHE A 82 -20.45 -2.67 4.95
C PHE A 82 -21.03 -2.84 6.35
N PHE A 83 -20.17 -2.84 7.36
CA PHE A 83 -20.59 -2.96 8.77
C PHE A 83 -21.05 -1.63 9.38
N ARG A 84 -20.86 -0.51 8.66
CA ARG A 84 -21.09 0.85 9.17
C ARG A 84 -20.42 1.07 10.52
N ASN A 85 -19.25 0.46 10.70
CA ASN A 85 -18.49 0.49 11.93
C ASN A 85 -17.06 0.94 11.60
N PRO A 86 -16.63 2.13 12.05
CA PRO A 86 -15.29 2.64 11.76
C PRO A 86 -14.17 1.81 12.41
N LEU A 87 -14.49 0.89 13.33
CA LEU A 87 -13.54 -0.05 13.93
C LEU A 87 -13.53 -1.43 13.25
N ALA A 88 -14.36 -1.66 12.22
CA ALA A 88 -14.37 -2.94 11.52
C ALA A 88 -13.11 -3.09 10.66
N ASP A 89 -12.25 -4.02 11.06
CA ASP A 89 -11.02 -4.36 10.36
C ASP A 89 -11.04 -5.84 9.92
N PRO A 90 -10.65 -6.16 8.68
CA PRO A 90 -10.66 -7.53 8.15
C PRO A 90 -9.82 -8.53 8.96
N PHE A 91 -8.78 -8.11 9.70
CA PHE A 91 -8.00 -9.03 10.52
C PHE A 91 -8.80 -9.55 11.73
N ILE A 92 -9.71 -8.74 12.28
CA ILE A 92 -10.53 -9.13 13.44
C ILE A 92 -11.64 -10.13 13.05
N LEU A 93 -12.09 -10.11 11.80
CA LEU A 93 -13.16 -10.96 11.29
C LEU A 93 -12.68 -12.38 10.90
N GLY A 94 -11.42 -12.72 11.17
CA GLY A 94 -10.86 -14.06 10.94
C GLY A 94 -10.43 -14.36 9.50
N ILE A 95 -10.54 -13.40 8.58
CA ILE A 95 -10.18 -13.57 7.16
C ILE A 95 -8.67 -13.82 7.00
N ALA A 96 -7.84 -13.13 7.79
CA ALA A 96 -6.39 -13.36 7.82
C ALA A 96 -6.03 -14.78 8.31
N GLY A 97 -6.77 -15.29 9.30
CA GLY A 97 -6.60 -16.66 9.79
C GLY A 97 -6.96 -17.70 8.74
N ALA A 98 -8.08 -17.50 8.02
CA ALA A 98 -8.49 -18.37 6.92
C ALA A 98 -7.45 -18.39 5.77
N ALA A 99 -6.86 -17.23 5.44
CA ALA A 99 -5.78 -17.15 4.46
C ALA A 99 -4.55 -17.96 4.87
N ALA A 100 -4.12 -17.87 6.13
CA ALA A 100 -2.99 -18.64 6.66
C ALA A 100 -3.24 -20.16 6.61
N VAL A 101 -4.45 -20.60 6.98
CA VAL A 101 -4.85 -22.01 6.85
C VAL A 101 -4.86 -22.46 5.39
N GLY A 102 -5.35 -21.62 4.47
CA GLY A 102 -5.33 -21.91 3.03
C GLY A 102 -3.92 -22.09 2.47
N VAL A 103 -2.97 -21.23 2.85
CA VAL A 103 -1.55 -21.37 2.49
C VAL A 103 -0.98 -22.67 3.06
N ALA A 104 -1.20 -22.95 4.35
CA ALA A 104 -0.73 -24.18 4.99
C ALA A 104 -1.29 -25.44 4.31
N PHE A 105 -2.57 -25.40 3.91
CA PHE A 105 -3.22 -26.50 3.20
C PHE A 105 -2.66 -26.68 1.77
N SER A 106 -2.39 -25.59 1.05
CA SER A 106 -1.74 -25.62 -0.27
C SER A 106 -0.34 -26.24 -0.20
N LEU A 107 0.43 -25.89 0.85
CA LEU A 107 1.74 -26.47 1.11
C LEU A 107 1.64 -27.97 1.44
N PHE A 108 0.65 -28.36 2.26
CA PHE A 108 0.43 -29.76 2.62
C PHE A 108 0.08 -30.62 1.40
N LEU A 109 -0.70 -30.09 0.46
CA LEU A 109 -1.05 -30.76 -0.78
C LEU A 109 0.07 -30.72 -1.85
N GLY A 110 1.14 -29.95 -1.64
CA GLY A 110 2.27 -29.85 -2.58
C GLY A 110 1.95 -29.08 -3.86
N VAL A 111 1.02 -28.13 -3.81
CA VAL A 111 0.56 -27.35 -4.98
C VAL A 111 1.42 -26.09 -5.24
N SER A 112 2.31 -25.76 -4.31
CA SER A 112 3.20 -24.58 -4.33
C SER A 112 4.66 -24.93 -4.57
#